data_AF-A0A9P5NR88-F1
#
_entry.id   AF-A0A9P5NR88-F1
#
_cell.length_a   1.000
_cell.length_b   1.000
_cell.length_c   1.000
_cell.angle_alpha   90.00
_cell.angle_beta   90.00
_cell.angle_gamma   90.00
#
_symmetry.space_group_name_H-M   'P 1'
#
loop_
_entity.id
_entity.type
_entity.pdbx_description
1 polymer ?
#
loop_
_entity_poly.entity_id
_entity_poly.type
_entity_poly.pdbx_seq_one_letter_code
_entity_poly.pdbx_strand_id
1 'polypeptide(L)'
;MAKSKEPPTPNTPHPFMFGPWRHIIARMQDPKANYPRLPTPANIWRRTPQAKAAIQAETKRRAEVEYSNTPQAQAQGKIFVLREAVVRDLFDSLGEEEKKRWKVKAKEEHGRKYIDGLADFIKAYIEVLSKPTGCAISVIAGGPEPAMSGRLNVVGVHQGHIPDHPELNFATSDPEGYQEKVVKPFGRLLRKCYTKEACDAMALPVDPGSVLKPGIVPSIDITVDPIDFDDPAYEDEDEEEWGEDWDVALDVDGDRNAQMNKRMDKKMDVLINSMRIEEVSDDEDEYEGGGGVEDGDSMFSRYIISFPEMESQGA
;
A
#
# COMPACT_ATOMS: atom_id res chain seq x y z
N MET A 1 -36.83 -9.53 -3.70
CA MET A 1 -36.47 -8.37 -4.53
C MET A 1 -35.11 -7.87 -4.06
N ALA A 2 -34.04 -8.22 -4.77
CA ALA A 2 -32.71 -7.67 -4.49
C ALA A 2 -32.69 -6.20 -4.92
N LYS A 3 -32.34 -5.28 -4.01
CA LYS A 3 -32.12 -3.88 -4.37
C LYS A 3 -30.88 -3.81 -5.26
N SER A 4 -31.07 -3.54 -6.55
CA SER A 4 -29.97 -3.19 -7.45
C SER A 4 -29.26 -1.97 -6.86
N LYS A 5 -27.96 -2.09 -6.55
CA LYS A 5 -27.14 -0.93 -6.19
C LYS A 5 -27.14 0.00 -7.39
N GLU A 6 -27.62 1.23 -7.21
CA GLU A 6 -27.48 2.28 -8.22
C GLU A 6 -25.98 2.45 -8.55
N PRO A 7 -25.62 2.63 -9.83
CA PRO A 7 -24.23 2.86 -10.21
C PRO A 7 -23.71 4.13 -9.54
N PRO A 8 -22.44 4.16 -9.09
CA PRO A 8 -21.85 5.33 -8.47
C PRO A 8 -21.92 6.52 -9.44
N THR A 9 -22.31 7.69 -8.94
CA THR A 9 -22.35 8.91 -9.75
C THR A 9 -20.93 9.29 -10.18
N PRO A 10 -20.74 9.83 -11.40
CA PRO A 10 -19.42 10.12 -11.97
C PRO A 10 -18.57 11.12 -11.16
N ASN A 11 -19.17 11.84 -10.21
CA ASN A 11 -18.49 12.81 -9.34
C ASN A 11 -18.24 12.31 -7.91
N THR A 12 -18.55 11.05 -7.60
CA THR A 12 -18.17 10.50 -6.29
C THR A 12 -16.67 10.25 -6.30
N PRO A 13 -15.85 10.98 -5.52
CA PRO A 13 -14.42 10.71 -5.44
C PRO A 13 -14.25 9.24 -5.07
N HIS A 14 -13.46 8.54 -5.87
CA HIS A 14 -13.29 7.10 -5.70
C HIS A 14 -12.83 6.82 -4.25
N PRO A 15 -13.32 5.76 -3.59
CA PRO A 15 -12.98 5.43 -2.20
C PRO A 15 -11.47 5.47 -1.86
N PHE A 16 -10.58 5.27 -2.85
CA PHE A 16 -9.12 5.33 -2.66
C PHE A 16 -8.56 6.74 -2.44
N MET A 17 -9.32 7.79 -2.80
CA MET A 17 -8.94 9.19 -2.53
C MET A 17 -8.99 9.52 -1.03
N PHE A 18 -9.48 8.59 -0.21
CA PHE A 18 -9.52 8.70 1.23
C PHE A 18 -8.51 7.76 1.89
N GLY A 19 -7.95 8.18 3.02
CA GLY A 19 -7.06 7.34 3.83
C GLY A 19 -5.56 7.51 3.50
N PRO A 20 -4.72 6.51 3.88
CA PRO A 20 -3.27 6.62 3.80
C PRO A 20 -2.72 6.71 2.36
N TRP A 21 -3.42 6.11 1.40
CA TRP A 21 -3.02 6.06 -0.01
C TRP A 21 -3.05 7.40 -0.72
N ARG A 22 -3.90 8.33 -0.29
CA ARG A 22 -3.91 9.72 -0.82
C ARG A 22 -2.54 10.37 -0.75
N HIS A 23 -1.79 10.12 0.33
CA HIS A 23 -0.46 10.69 0.50
C HIS A 23 0.58 10.00 -0.38
N ILE A 24 0.40 8.72 -0.68
CA ILE A 24 1.25 8.01 -1.64
C ILE A 24 1.02 8.57 -3.05
N ILE A 25 -0.23 8.77 -3.47
CA ILE A 25 -0.55 9.43 -4.74
C ILE A 25 0.04 10.83 -4.80
N ALA A 26 -0.16 11.64 -3.75
CA ALA A 26 0.43 12.97 -3.67
C ALA A 26 1.96 12.94 -3.77
N ARG A 27 2.61 11.88 -3.25
CA ARG A 27 4.06 11.70 -3.33
C ARG A 27 4.55 11.19 -4.67
N MET A 28 3.75 10.39 -5.38
CA MET A 28 4.02 10.03 -6.77
C MET A 28 3.97 11.25 -7.68
N GLN A 29 3.08 12.21 -7.39
CA GLN A 29 2.96 13.48 -8.12
C GLN A 29 4.02 14.51 -7.71
N ASP A 30 4.36 14.56 -6.42
CA ASP A 30 5.39 15.44 -5.87
C ASP A 30 6.28 14.64 -4.89
N PRO A 31 7.52 14.27 -5.28
CA PRO A 31 8.45 13.56 -4.41
C PRO A 31 8.76 14.27 -3.08
N LYS A 32 8.47 15.57 -2.97
CA LYS A 32 8.62 16.36 -1.74
C LYS A 32 7.40 16.28 -0.81
N ALA A 33 6.28 15.72 -1.26
CA ALA A 33 5.10 15.55 -0.44
C ALA A 33 5.39 14.60 0.74
N ASN A 34 4.97 15.00 1.94
CA ASN A 34 5.22 14.24 3.16
C ASN A 34 4.37 12.96 3.24
N TYR A 35 4.95 11.88 3.75
CA TYR A 35 4.21 10.70 4.16
C TYR A 35 3.16 11.03 5.24
N PRO A 36 2.09 10.23 5.37
CA PRO A 36 1.17 10.34 6.48
C PRO A 36 1.91 10.34 7.81
N ARG A 37 1.50 11.24 8.70
CA ARG A 37 2.07 11.30 10.04
C ARG A 37 1.63 10.08 10.82
N LEU A 38 2.59 9.37 11.41
CA LEU A 38 2.33 8.35 12.42
C LEU A 38 1.39 8.93 13.49
N PRO A 39 0.28 8.23 13.83
CA PRO A 39 -0.58 8.69 14.91
C PRO A 39 0.24 8.74 16.20
N THR A 40 0.04 9.79 16.99
CA THR A 40 0.73 9.88 18.28
C THR A 40 0.24 8.76 19.21
N PRO A 41 1.09 8.24 20.11
CA PRO A 41 0.71 7.23 21.10
C PRO A 41 -0.54 7.64 21.90
N ALA A 42 -0.63 8.91 22.29
CA ALA A 42 -1.78 9.48 22.97
C ALA A 42 -3.08 9.40 22.15
N ASN A 43 -3.00 9.57 20.83
CA ASN A 43 -4.15 9.46 19.92
C ASN A 43 -4.70 8.04 19.83
N ILE A 44 -3.85 7.03 19.98
CA ILE A 44 -4.27 5.62 20.02
C ILE A 44 -4.82 5.28 21.41
N TRP A 45 -4.08 5.64 22.46
CA TRP A 45 -4.48 5.40 23.86
C TRP A 45 -5.87 5.97 24.18
N ARG A 46 -6.14 7.21 23.79
CA ARG A 46 -7.44 7.89 24.07
C ARG A 46 -8.66 7.24 23.41
N ARG A 47 -8.46 6.25 22.52
CA ARG A 47 -9.56 5.49 21.91
C ARG A 47 -10.06 4.36 22.80
N THR A 48 -9.27 3.93 23.79
CA THR A 48 -9.67 2.88 24.73
C THR A 48 -10.85 3.31 25.58
N PRO A 49 -11.76 2.38 25.96
CA PRO A 49 -12.88 2.70 26.84
C PRO A 49 -12.44 3.32 28.17
N GLN A 50 -11.35 2.79 28.76
CA GLN A 50 -10.80 3.24 30.03
C GLN A 50 -10.29 4.69 29.93
N ALA A 51 -9.45 4.99 28.91
CA ALA A 51 -8.96 6.35 28.72
C ALA A 51 -10.10 7.32 28.39
N LYS A 52 -11.07 6.92 27.55
CA LYS A 52 -12.24 7.75 27.23
C LYS A 52 -13.00 8.17 28.48
N ALA A 53 -13.27 7.22 29.38
CA ALA A 53 -13.97 7.49 30.63
C ALA A 53 -13.16 8.44 31.53
N ALA A 54 -11.85 8.20 31.69
CA ALA A 54 -10.96 9.05 32.49
C ALA A 54 -10.87 10.47 31.92
N ILE A 55 -10.68 10.62 30.61
CA ILE A 55 -10.63 11.91 29.91
C ILE A 55 -11.95 12.66 30.11
N GLN A 56 -13.09 11.99 29.96
CA GLN A 56 -14.40 12.63 30.11
C GLN A 56 -14.64 13.12 31.55
N ALA A 57 -14.31 12.29 32.55
CA ALA A 57 -14.45 12.65 33.96
C ALA A 57 -13.56 13.85 34.33
N GLU A 58 -12.28 13.81 33.93
CA GLU A 58 -11.33 14.87 34.24
C GLU A 58 -11.61 16.16 33.46
N THR A 59 -12.02 16.06 32.18
CA THR A 59 -12.43 17.23 31.39
C THR A 59 -13.65 17.90 32.03
N LYS A 60 -14.64 17.11 32.48
CA LYS A 60 -15.83 17.65 33.17
C LYS A 60 -15.42 18.35 34.48
N ARG A 61 -14.60 17.71 35.31
CA ARG A 61 -14.11 18.27 36.58
C ARG A 61 -13.38 19.60 36.37
N ARG A 62 -12.47 19.69 35.39
CA ARG A 62 -11.74 20.93 35.09
C ARG A 62 -12.65 22.00 34.50
N ALA A 63 -13.58 21.62 33.62
CA ALA A 63 -14.53 22.55 33.01
C ALA A 63 -15.45 23.20 34.05
N GLU A 64 -15.91 22.44 35.06
CA GLU A 64 -16.74 22.97 36.15
C GLU A 64 -15.99 24.02 36.98
N VAL A 65 -14.68 23.85 37.19
CA VAL A 65 -13.84 24.81 37.92
C VAL A 65 -13.51 26.04 37.08
N GLU A 66 -13.11 25.84 35.82
CA GLU A 66 -12.58 26.93 34.97
C GLU A 66 -13.68 27.76 34.30
N TYR A 67 -14.85 27.16 34.02
CA TYR A 67 -15.91 27.78 33.22
C TYR A 67 -17.22 27.98 33.98
N SER A 68 -17.23 27.91 35.32
CA SER A 68 -18.45 28.08 36.14
C SER A 68 -19.24 29.35 35.82
N ASN A 69 -18.55 30.42 35.39
CA ASN A 69 -19.14 31.74 35.12
C ASN A 69 -19.17 32.10 33.62
N THR A 70 -18.81 31.17 32.73
CA THR A 70 -18.73 31.44 31.28
C THR A 70 -20.05 31.08 30.58
N PRO A 71 -20.58 31.93 29.66
CA PRO A 71 -21.75 31.57 28.86
C PRO A 71 -21.55 30.25 28.10
N GLN A 72 -22.58 29.40 28.10
CA GLN A 72 -22.50 28.01 27.64
C GLN A 72 -21.99 27.86 26.20
N ALA A 73 -22.35 28.79 25.30
CA ALA A 73 -21.88 28.80 23.90
C ALA A 73 -20.37 29.06 23.77
N GLN A 74 -19.80 29.92 24.63
CA GLN A 74 -18.36 30.19 24.65
C GLN A 74 -17.58 29.07 25.37
N ALA A 75 -18.22 28.39 26.33
CA ALA A 75 -17.62 27.28 27.04
C ALA A 75 -17.37 26.07 26.11
N GLN A 76 -18.28 25.77 25.16
CA GLN A 76 -18.15 24.62 24.26
C GLN A 76 -16.87 24.63 23.41
N GLY A 77 -16.48 25.77 22.84
CA GLY A 77 -15.24 25.88 22.07
C GLY A 77 -13.99 25.68 22.92
N LYS A 78 -14.01 26.17 24.18
CA LYS A 78 -12.90 26.02 25.13
C LYS A 78 -12.78 24.60 25.69
N ILE A 79 -13.90 23.88 25.82
CA ILE A 79 -13.93 22.48 26.28
C ILE A 79 -13.11 21.58 25.35
N PHE A 80 -13.08 21.83 24.04
CA PHE A 80 -12.26 21.03 23.12
C PHE A 80 -10.75 21.21 23.41
N VAL A 81 -10.30 22.46 23.58
CA VAL A 81 -8.90 22.77 23.93
C VAL A 81 -8.53 22.17 25.28
N LEU A 82 -9.42 22.30 26.26
CA LEU A 82 -9.25 21.71 27.59
C LEU A 82 -9.14 20.18 27.51
N ARG A 83 -9.96 19.53 26.68
CA ARG A 83 -9.91 18.07 26.47
C ARG A 83 -8.57 17.62 25.91
N GLU A 84 -8.00 18.34 24.94
CA GLU A 84 -6.68 18.02 24.40
C GLU A 84 -5.55 18.25 25.42
N ALA A 85 -5.68 19.24 26.31
CA ALA A 85 -4.77 19.40 27.46
C ALA A 85 -4.90 18.23 28.45
N VAL A 86 -6.13 17.83 28.81
CA VAL A 86 -6.39 16.69 29.70
C VAL A 86 -5.86 15.38 29.10
N VAL A 87 -6.02 15.16 27.79
CA VAL A 87 -5.46 13.99 27.11
C VAL A 87 -3.95 13.95 27.25
N ARG A 88 -3.25 15.08 27.05
CA ARG A 88 -1.80 15.15 27.21
C ARG A 88 -1.38 14.88 28.65
N ASP A 89 -1.97 15.58 29.62
CA ASP A 89 -1.63 15.41 31.04
C ASP A 89 -1.84 13.98 31.52
N LEU A 90 -2.99 13.37 31.18
CA LEU A 90 -3.28 12.00 31.59
C LEU A 90 -2.34 11.01 30.88
N PHE A 91 -2.03 11.21 29.61
CA PHE A 91 -1.07 10.36 28.90
C PHE A 91 0.36 10.50 29.45
N ASP A 92 0.77 11.73 29.80
CA ASP A 92 2.09 12.02 30.37
C ASP A 92 2.22 11.46 31.79
N SER A 93 1.11 11.30 32.51
CA SER A 93 1.05 10.65 33.83
C SER A 93 1.13 9.12 33.78
N LEU A 94 1.03 8.49 32.60
CA LEU A 94 1.20 7.04 32.46
C LEU A 94 2.65 6.63 32.75
N GLY A 95 2.85 5.41 33.23
CA GLY A 95 4.19 4.85 33.40
C GLY A 95 4.94 4.72 32.07
N GLU A 96 6.27 4.79 32.10
CA GLU A 96 7.11 4.72 30.88
C GLU A 96 6.91 3.41 30.10
N GLU A 97 6.71 2.29 30.80
CA GLU A 97 6.38 1.00 30.16
C GLU A 97 5.06 1.05 29.39
N GLU A 98 4.04 1.71 29.94
CA GLU A 98 2.76 1.87 29.26
C GLU A 98 2.88 2.80 28.04
N LYS A 99 3.60 3.91 28.19
CA LYS A 99 3.90 4.81 27.05
C LYS A 99 4.63 4.07 25.94
N LYS A 100 5.60 3.22 26.27
CA LYS A 100 6.33 2.37 25.30
C LYS A 100 5.39 1.42 24.57
N ARG A 101 4.46 0.76 25.27
CA ARG A 101 3.41 -0.09 24.66
C ARG A 101 2.55 0.69 23.66
N TRP A 102 2.13 1.91 24.00
CA TRP A 102 1.34 2.74 23.09
C TRP A 102 2.13 3.26 21.88
N LYS A 103 3.45 3.47 22.02
CA LYS A 103 4.33 3.78 20.88
C LYS A 103 4.39 2.64 19.87
N VAL A 104 4.58 1.41 20.36
CA VAL A 104 4.58 0.20 19.53
C VAL A 104 3.23 0.07 18.83
N LYS A 105 2.13 0.12 19.59
CA LYS A 105 0.77 0.03 19.05
C LYS A 105 0.42 1.10 18.02
N ALA A 106 0.96 2.31 18.16
CA ALA A 106 0.75 3.38 17.19
C ALA A 106 1.47 3.12 15.86
N LYS A 107 2.68 2.54 15.90
CA LYS A 107 3.41 2.13 14.69
C LYS A 107 2.70 0.97 14.00
N GLU A 108 2.25 -0.01 14.78
CA GLU A 108 1.49 -1.17 14.32
C GLU A 108 0.17 -0.76 13.62
N GLU A 109 -0.68 0.04 14.27
CA GLU A 109 -1.95 0.48 13.68
C GLU A 109 -1.73 1.33 12.43
N HIS A 110 -0.61 2.07 12.37
CA HIS A 110 -0.25 2.81 11.17
C HIS A 110 0.10 1.88 10.02
N GLY A 111 1.02 0.93 10.23
CA GLY A 111 1.42 -0.03 9.19
C GLY A 111 0.24 -0.86 8.67
N ARG A 112 -0.60 -1.36 9.59
CA ARG A 112 -1.76 -2.18 9.25
C ARG A 112 -2.72 -1.49 8.28
N LYS A 113 -2.94 -0.17 8.42
CA LYS A 113 -3.82 0.59 7.51
C LYS A 113 -3.35 0.63 6.06
N TYR A 114 -2.04 0.53 5.82
CA TYR A 114 -1.53 0.42 4.46
C TYR A 114 -1.77 -0.99 3.97
N ILE A 115 -1.34 -2.00 4.72
CA ILE A 115 -1.48 -3.40 4.33
C ILE A 115 -2.95 -3.75 4.03
N ASP A 116 -3.87 -3.40 4.93
CA ASP A 116 -5.31 -3.63 4.79
C ASP A 116 -5.90 -2.99 3.51
N GLY A 117 -5.33 -1.88 3.03
CA GLY A 117 -5.82 -1.16 1.86
C GLY A 117 -4.98 -1.34 0.59
N LEU A 118 -3.92 -2.14 0.63
CA LEU A 118 -2.95 -2.25 -0.48
C LEU A 118 -3.61 -2.84 -1.73
N ALA A 119 -4.36 -3.94 -1.57
CA ALA A 119 -4.99 -4.62 -2.69
C ALA A 119 -6.03 -3.72 -3.39
N ASP A 120 -6.88 -3.04 -2.62
CA ASP A 120 -7.88 -2.09 -3.15
C ASP A 120 -7.22 -0.91 -3.88
N PHE A 121 -6.12 -0.39 -3.34
CA PHE A 121 -5.35 0.67 -3.98
C PHE A 121 -4.74 0.20 -5.31
N ILE A 122 -4.04 -0.94 -5.31
CA ILE A 122 -3.43 -1.50 -6.53
C ILE A 122 -4.51 -1.77 -7.57
N LYS A 123 -5.63 -2.39 -7.18
CA LYS A 123 -6.75 -2.70 -8.09
C LYS A 123 -7.24 -1.44 -8.80
N ALA A 124 -7.56 -0.40 -8.04
CA ALA A 124 -8.02 0.86 -8.63
C ALA A 124 -6.96 1.51 -9.53
N TYR A 125 -5.69 1.41 -9.14
CA TYR A 125 -4.58 1.94 -9.93
C TYR A 125 -4.42 1.21 -11.27
N ILE A 126 -4.41 -0.13 -11.26
CA ILE A 126 -4.24 -0.93 -12.48
C ILE A 126 -5.48 -0.86 -13.39
N GLU A 127 -6.69 -0.66 -12.86
CA GLU A 127 -7.91 -0.45 -13.66
C GLU A 127 -7.82 0.86 -14.48
N VAL A 128 -7.29 1.92 -13.85
CA VAL A 128 -7.04 3.21 -14.53
C VAL A 128 -6.00 3.04 -15.64
N LEU A 129 -4.97 2.21 -15.44
CA LEU A 129 -3.95 1.95 -16.45
C LEU A 129 -4.42 1.02 -17.57
N SER A 130 -5.16 -0.05 -17.24
CA SER A 130 -5.57 -1.07 -18.21
C SER A 130 -6.56 -0.54 -19.23
N LYS A 131 -7.44 0.38 -18.82
CA LYS A 131 -8.52 0.89 -19.68
C LYS A 131 -8.02 1.60 -20.94
N PRO A 132 -7.10 2.59 -20.87
CA PRO A 132 -6.56 3.23 -22.07
C PRO A 132 -5.52 2.38 -22.81
N THR A 133 -4.78 1.51 -22.10
CA THR A 133 -3.70 0.72 -22.71
C THR A 133 -4.21 -0.56 -23.39
N GLY A 134 -5.36 -1.08 -22.97
CA GLY A 134 -5.84 -2.41 -23.37
C GLY A 134 -4.99 -3.56 -22.82
N CYS A 135 -4.01 -3.28 -21.95
CA CYS A 135 -3.11 -4.29 -21.42
C CYS A 135 -3.75 -5.09 -20.28
N ALA A 136 -3.49 -6.39 -20.25
CA ALA A 136 -3.61 -7.18 -19.03
C ALA A 136 -2.44 -6.84 -18.10
N ILE A 137 -2.73 -6.47 -16.85
CA ILE A 137 -1.75 -6.01 -15.87
C ILE A 137 -1.90 -6.87 -14.62
N SER A 138 -0.79 -7.44 -14.14
CA SER A 138 -0.74 -8.15 -12.86
C SER A 138 0.31 -7.51 -11.97
N VAL A 139 -0.04 -7.26 -10.71
CA VAL A 139 0.87 -6.73 -9.70
C VAL A 139 0.91 -7.70 -8.53
N ILE A 140 2.12 -8.13 -8.16
CA ILE A 140 2.37 -8.95 -6.98
C ILE A 140 3.15 -8.14 -5.95
N ALA A 141 2.75 -8.23 -4.70
CA ALA A 141 3.43 -7.63 -3.57
C ALA A 141 3.45 -8.63 -2.43
N GLY A 142 4.49 -8.63 -1.60
CA GLY A 142 4.52 -9.54 -0.47
C GLY A 142 5.48 -9.12 0.62
N GLY A 143 5.29 -9.71 1.79
CA GLY A 143 6.02 -9.38 3.00
C GLY A 143 5.35 -9.95 4.25
N PRO A 144 5.92 -9.66 5.42
CA PRO A 144 5.39 -10.12 6.69
C PRO A 144 4.05 -9.43 6.98
N GLU A 145 3.03 -10.24 7.23
CA GLU A 145 1.67 -9.80 7.54
C GLU A 145 1.50 -9.75 9.08
N PRO A 146 1.46 -8.54 9.70
CA PRO A 146 1.36 -8.40 11.15
C PRO A 146 0.14 -9.09 11.73
N ALA A 147 -0.97 -9.08 10.98
CA ALA A 147 -2.22 -9.72 11.35
C ALA A 147 -2.08 -11.26 11.41
N MET A 148 -1.27 -11.86 10.54
CA MET A 148 -1.04 -13.31 10.50
C MET A 148 0.19 -13.72 11.32
N SER A 149 0.36 -13.11 12.49
CA SER A 149 1.51 -13.38 13.38
C SER A 149 2.87 -13.21 12.69
N GLY A 150 2.98 -12.24 11.77
CA GLY A 150 4.24 -11.96 11.08
C GLY A 150 4.58 -12.91 9.94
N ARG A 151 3.71 -13.89 9.62
CA ARG A 151 3.92 -14.81 8.49
C ARG A 151 4.06 -14.07 7.17
N LEU A 152 4.92 -14.58 6.30
CA LEU A 152 5.05 -14.05 4.95
C LEU A 152 3.76 -14.30 4.17
N ASN A 153 3.34 -13.28 3.43
CA ASN A 153 2.14 -13.31 2.63
C ASN A 153 2.42 -12.67 1.27
N VAL A 154 1.80 -13.20 0.22
CA VAL A 154 1.80 -12.62 -1.13
C VAL A 154 0.39 -12.17 -1.45
N VAL A 155 0.27 -10.96 -1.97
CA VAL A 155 -0.95 -10.37 -2.51
C VAL A 155 -0.74 -10.18 -4.00
N GLY A 156 -1.54 -10.89 -4.80
CA GLY A 156 -1.62 -10.69 -6.25
C GLY A 156 -2.88 -9.89 -6.59
N VAL A 157 -2.76 -8.88 -7.45
CA VAL A 157 -3.90 -8.14 -8.00
C VAL A 157 -3.81 -8.15 -9.52
N HIS A 158 -4.86 -8.63 -10.16
CA HIS A 158 -4.87 -8.94 -11.59
C HIS A 158 -5.98 -8.16 -12.29
N GLN A 159 -5.64 -7.51 -13.40
CA GLN A 159 -6.57 -6.82 -14.28
C GLN A 159 -6.39 -7.33 -15.70
N GLY A 160 -7.51 -7.64 -16.35
CA GLY A 160 -7.52 -8.31 -17.65
C GLY A 160 -8.07 -9.72 -17.51
N HIS A 161 -9.05 -10.03 -18.35
CA HIS A 161 -9.76 -11.29 -18.35
C HIS A 161 -9.75 -11.87 -19.76
N ILE A 162 -9.90 -13.19 -19.84
CA ILE A 162 -10.06 -13.86 -21.12
C ILE A 162 -11.39 -13.40 -21.73
N PRO A 163 -11.45 -12.97 -23.02
CA PRO A 163 -12.64 -12.34 -23.61
C PRO A 163 -13.95 -13.13 -23.44
N ASP A 164 -13.87 -14.46 -23.50
CA ASP A 164 -15.02 -15.37 -23.37
C ASP A 164 -15.24 -15.88 -21.93
N HIS A 165 -14.32 -15.55 -21.02
CA HIS A 165 -14.29 -16.02 -19.64
C HIS A 165 -13.93 -14.87 -18.68
N PRO A 166 -14.86 -13.94 -18.42
CA PRO A 166 -14.63 -12.78 -17.54
C PRO A 166 -14.32 -13.16 -16.08
N GLU A 167 -14.58 -14.41 -15.69
CA GLU A 167 -14.18 -14.98 -14.41
C GLU A 167 -12.71 -15.42 -14.35
N LEU A 168 -12.06 -15.56 -15.51
CA LEU A 168 -10.68 -16.02 -15.63
C LEU A 168 -9.73 -14.86 -15.88
N ASN A 169 -8.97 -14.49 -14.85
CA ASN A 169 -7.77 -13.66 -14.92
C ASN A 169 -6.48 -14.51 -14.90
N PHE A 170 -5.33 -13.85 -14.97
CA PHE A 170 -3.99 -14.47 -14.99
C PHE A 170 -3.77 -15.55 -13.92
N ALA A 171 -4.18 -15.31 -12.67
CA ALA A 171 -3.98 -16.27 -11.59
C ALA A 171 -5.00 -17.42 -11.63
N THR A 172 -6.23 -17.14 -12.06
CA THR A 172 -7.31 -18.15 -12.08
C THR A 172 -7.34 -19.02 -13.33
N SER A 173 -6.74 -18.57 -14.45
CA SER A 173 -6.71 -19.34 -15.70
C SER A 173 -5.79 -20.55 -15.65
N ASP A 174 -4.70 -20.45 -14.88
CA ASP A 174 -3.77 -21.55 -14.59
C ASP A 174 -3.30 -21.44 -13.12
N PRO A 175 -4.14 -21.85 -12.15
CA PRO A 175 -3.82 -21.68 -10.73
C PRO A 175 -2.57 -22.43 -10.30
N GLU A 176 -2.35 -23.63 -10.85
CA GLU A 176 -1.17 -24.45 -10.56
C GLU A 176 0.10 -23.78 -11.10
N GLY A 177 0.09 -23.34 -12.37
CA GLY A 177 1.21 -22.62 -12.96
C GLY A 177 1.49 -21.29 -12.25
N TYR A 178 0.46 -20.55 -11.85
CA TYR A 178 0.61 -19.32 -11.08
C TYR A 178 1.29 -19.58 -9.73
N GLN A 179 0.83 -20.59 -8.98
CA GLN A 179 1.45 -20.95 -7.71
C GLN A 179 2.91 -21.37 -7.91
N GLU A 180 3.16 -22.38 -8.75
CA GLU A 180 4.48 -22.98 -8.92
C GLU A 180 5.51 -22.03 -9.55
N LYS A 181 5.10 -21.23 -10.54
CA LYS A 181 6.04 -20.42 -11.35
C LYS A 181 6.08 -18.95 -10.95
N VAL A 182 5.12 -18.45 -10.19
CA VAL A 182 5.08 -17.02 -9.78
C VAL A 182 5.15 -16.89 -8.27
N VAL A 183 4.20 -17.48 -7.54
CA VAL A 183 4.11 -17.30 -6.09
C VAL A 183 5.29 -17.96 -5.37
N LYS A 184 5.63 -19.22 -5.70
CA LYS A 184 6.74 -19.93 -5.05
C LYS A 184 8.10 -19.24 -5.26
N PRO A 185 8.52 -18.85 -6.49
CA PRO A 185 9.77 -18.14 -6.69
C PRO A 185 9.80 -16.77 -5.99
N PHE A 186 8.67 -16.05 -6.01
CA PHE A 186 8.56 -14.78 -5.28
C PHE A 186 8.65 -14.99 -3.76
N GLY A 187 8.05 -16.06 -3.24
CA GLY A 187 8.16 -16.46 -1.83
C GLY A 187 9.59 -16.79 -1.42
N ARG A 188 10.36 -17.47 -2.28
CA ARG A 188 11.81 -17.67 -2.07
C ARG A 188 12.56 -16.33 -1.95
N LEU A 189 12.26 -15.36 -2.81
CA LEU A 189 12.83 -14.01 -2.71
C LEU A 189 12.45 -13.34 -1.38
N LEU A 190 11.19 -13.42 -0.95
CA LEU A 190 10.73 -12.83 0.30
C LEU A 190 11.46 -13.44 1.52
N ARG A 191 11.72 -14.75 1.53
CA ARG A 191 12.51 -15.38 2.61
C ARG A 191 13.96 -14.88 2.66
N LYS A 192 14.54 -14.50 1.52
CA LYS A 192 15.86 -13.84 1.48
C LYS A 192 15.79 -12.39 1.97
N CYS A 193 14.68 -11.68 1.73
CA CYS A 193 14.48 -10.31 2.17
C CYS A 193 14.10 -10.17 3.66
N TYR A 194 13.48 -11.18 4.25
CA TYR A 194 12.92 -11.11 5.62
C TYR A 194 13.35 -12.32 6.46
N THR A 195 14.17 -12.04 7.48
CA THR A 195 14.56 -13.03 8.49
C THR A 195 13.37 -13.39 9.40
N LYS A 196 13.35 -14.62 9.93
CA LYS A 196 12.31 -15.10 10.85
C LYS A 196 12.12 -14.19 12.06
N GLU A 197 13.21 -13.70 12.64
CA GLU A 197 13.20 -12.79 13.79
C GLU A 197 12.55 -11.44 13.45
N ALA A 198 12.73 -10.95 12.22
CA ALA A 198 12.10 -9.72 11.76
C ALA A 198 10.60 -9.91 11.52
N CYS A 199 10.21 -11.06 10.97
CA CYS A 199 8.81 -11.47 10.83
C CYS A 199 8.13 -11.55 12.21
N ASP A 200 8.75 -12.24 13.17
CA ASP A 200 8.24 -12.37 14.55
C ASP A 200 8.15 -11.02 15.25
N ALA A 201 9.11 -10.11 15.02
CA ALA A 201 9.07 -8.75 15.56
C ALA A 201 7.95 -7.88 14.95
N MET A 202 7.40 -8.27 13.80
CA MET A 202 6.26 -7.63 13.15
C MET A 202 4.92 -8.29 13.50
N ALA A 203 4.93 -9.45 14.16
CA ALA A 203 3.73 -10.15 14.58
C ALA A 203 2.92 -9.31 15.59
N LEU A 204 1.64 -9.08 15.30
CA LEU A 204 0.73 -8.52 16.28
C LEU A 204 0.27 -9.62 17.25
N PRO A 205 0.06 -9.31 18.53
CA PRO A 205 -0.62 -10.23 19.42
C PRO A 205 -2.01 -10.52 18.85
N VAL A 206 -2.24 -11.79 18.50
CA VAL A 206 -3.53 -12.28 18.04
C VAL A 206 -4.50 -12.12 19.20
N ASP A 207 -5.45 -11.20 19.08
CA ASP A 207 -6.54 -11.08 20.04
C ASP A 207 -7.40 -12.35 19.89
N PRO A 208 -7.56 -13.21 20.91
CA PRO A 208 -8.23 -14.51 20.77
C PRO A 208 -9.71 -14.43 20.33
N GLY A 209 -10.32 -13.23 20.34
CA GLY A 209 -11.64 -12.97 19.75
C GLY A 209 -11.60 -12.34 18.35
N SER A 210 -10.43 -11.89 17.90
CA SER A 210 -10.20 -11.39 16.55
C SER A 210 -9.95 -12.57 15.63
N VAL A 211 -11.04 -13.16 15.14
CA VAL A 211 -10.98 -13.86 13.86
C VAL A 211 -10.65 -12.78 12.83
N LEU A 212 -9.36 -12.50 12.63
CA LEU A 212 -8.91 -11.92 11.39
C LEU A 212 -9.42 -12.89 10.35
N LYS A 213 -10.52 -12.53 9.70
CA LYS A 213 -11.07 -13.34 8.63
C LYS A 213 -9.93 -13.48 7.63
N PRO A 214 -9.40 -14.70 7.40
CA PRO A 214 -8.50 -14.93 6.27
C PRO A 214 -9.22 -14.35 5.06
N GLY A 215 -8.67 -13.30 4.48
CA GLY A 215 -9.19 -12.56 3.33
C GLY A 215 -10.72 -12.44 3.26
N ILE A 216 -11.29 -11.34 3.78
CA ILE A 216 -12.40 -10.74 3.00
C ILE A 216 -11.74 -10.19 1.74
N VAL A 217 -11.54 -11.05 0.75
CA VAL A 217 -11.32 -10.61 -0.62
C VAL A 217 -12.39 -11.25 -1.48
N PRO A 218 -13.60 -10.65 -1.51
CA PRO A 218 -14.71 -11.14 -2.33
C PRO A 218 -14.51 -10.81 -3.82
N SER A 219 -13.32 -10.36 -4.22
CA SER A 219 -13.03 -9.95 -5.59
C SER A 219 -12.21 -11.04 -6.26
N ILE A 220 -12.72 -11.57 -7.37
CA ILE A 220 -12.05 -12.55 -8.25
C ILE A 220 -10.63 -12.11 -8.64
N ASP A 221 -10.40 -10.79 -8.67
CA ASP A 221 -9.16 -10.15 -9.11
C ASP A 221 -8.02 -10.11 -8.08
N ILE A 222 -8.21 -10.60 -6.85
CA ILE A 222 -7.18 -10.53 -5.80
C ILE A 222 -6.89 -11.93 -5.25
N THR A 223 -5.62 -12.33 -5.26
CA THR A 223 -5.13 -13.55 -4.60
C THR A 223 -4.37 -13.20 -3.33
N VAL A 224 -4.48 -14.06 -2.32
CA VAL A 224 -3.72 -13.95 -1.06
C VAL A 224 -3.17 -15.32 -0.72
N ASP A 225 -1.85 -15.43 -0.76
CA ASP A 225 -1.15 -16.71 -0.70
C ASP A 225 -0.17 -16.70 0.48
N PRO A 226 -0.50 -17.40 1.60
CA PRO A 226 0.40 -17.49 2.73
C PRO A 226 1.62 -18.34 2.38
N ILE A 227 2.80 -17.89 2.78
CA ILE A 227 4.05 -18.64 2.63
C ILE A 227 4.39 -19.26 3.99
N ASP A 228 4.47 -20.59 4.04
CA ASP A 228 5.00 -21.29 5.19
C ASP A 228 6.54 -21.25 5.16
N PHE A 229 7.16 -20.99 6.30
CA PHE A 229 8.62 -21.06 6.45
C PHE A 229 9.09 -22.50 6.59
N ASP A 230 8.24 -23.38 7.12
CA ASP A 230 8.59 -24.76 7.46
C ASP A 230 8.13 -25.75 6.37
N ASP A 231 7.73 -25.27 5.18
CA ASP A 231 7.35 -26.14 4.07
C ASP A 231 8.61 -26.73 3.40
N PRO A 232 8.85 -28.05 3.53
CA PRO A 232 10.05 -28.71 3.03
C PRO A 232 10.16 -28.66 1.51
N ALA A 233 9.08 -28.33 0.78
CA ALA A 233 9.14 -28.08 -0.66
C ALA A 233 9.99 -26.85 -1.05
N TYR A 234 10.51 -26.12 -0.06
CA TYR A 234 11.40 -24.97 -0.24
C TYR A 234 12.78 -25.13 0.43
N GLU A 235 13.02 -26.24 1.13
CA GLU A 235 14.36 -26.62 1.52
C GLU A 235 15.01 -27.24 0.28
N ASP A 236 15.74 -26.40 -0.46
CA ASP A 236 16.20 -26.65 -1.83
C ASP A 236 17.05 -27.94 -1.94
N GLU A 237 16.63 -28.84 -2.84
CA GLU A 237 17.52 -29.78 -3.56
C GLU A 237 18.47 -29.02 -4.54
N ASP A 238 18.32 -27.69 -4.65
CA ASP A 238 18.99 -26.80 -5.60
C ASP A 238 20.15 -25.97 -5.00
N GLU A 239 20.53 -26.16 -3.72
CA GLU A 239 21.76 -25.56 -3.19
C GLU A 239 23.03 -26.03 -3.96
N GLU A 240 22.97 -27.15 -4.69
CA GLU A 240 24.10 -27.70 -5.46
C GLU A 240 24.30 -27.10 -6.87
N GLU A 241 23.31 -26.45 -7.52
CA GLU A 241 23.47 -26.04 -8.93
C GLU A 241 23.76 -24.54 -9.14
N TRP A 242 23.49 -23.68 -8.14
CA TRP A 242 23.81 -22.24 -8.22
C TRP A 242 25.06 -21.83 -7.41
N GLY A 243 25.78 -22.81 -6.85
CA GLY A 243 26.77 -22.65 -5.78
C GLY A 243 28.20 -22.23 -6.13
N GLU A 244 28.53 -21.80 -7.35
CA GLU A 244 29.93 -21.42 -7.65
C GLU A 244 30.20 -19.96 -8.03
N ASP A 245 29.19 -19.11 -8.29
CA ASP A 245 29.45 -17.73 -8.76
C ASP A 245 28.87 -16.60 -7.88
N TRP A 246 28.04 -16.89 -6.87
CA TRP A 246 27.45 -15.85 -6.00
C TRP A 246 28.14 -15.65 -4.64
N ASP A 247 29.06 -16.54 -4.24
CA ASP A 247 29.74 -16.49 -2.94
C ASP A 247 30.79 -15.38 -2.80
N VAL A 248 30.98 -14.55 -3.83
CA VAL A 248 31.86 -13.37 -3.74
C VAL A 248 31.15 -12.16 -3.12
N ALA A 249 29.84 -12.24 -2.80
CA ALA A 249 29.06 -11.04 -2.51
C ALA A 249 28.55 -10.81 -1.08
N LEU A 250 28.56 -11.77 -0.14
CA LEU A 250 27.74 -11.63 1.09
C LEU A 250 28.46 -11.64 2.44
N ASP A 251 29.67 -11.09 2.49
CA ASP A 251 30.34 -10.73 3.76
C ASP A 251 30.62 -9.22 3.84
N VAL A 252 29.56 -8.37 3.81
CA VAL A 252 29.70 -6.94 4.18
C VAL A 252 28.40 -6.37 4.76
N ASP A 253 28.47 -6.03 6.05
CA ASP A 253 27.71 -5.12 6.91
C ASP A 253 26.51 -4.32 6.34
N GLY A 254 25.52 -4.06 7.22
CA GLY A 254 24.27 -3.32 6.99
C GLY A 254 24.37 -1.91 6.36
N ASP A 255 25.56 -1.41 6.08
CA ASP A 255 25.82 -0.19 5.31
C ASP A 255 25.52 -0.38 3.80
N ARG A 256 25.54 -1.64 3.33
CA ARG A 256 25.29 -1.96 1.91
C ARG A 256 23.82 -1.83 1.52
N ASN A 257 22.89 -2.09 2.44
CA ASN A 257 21.46 -1.90 2.17
C ASN A 257 21.11 -0.41 2.07
N ALA A 258 21.76 0.44 2.88
CA ALA A 258 21.66 1.89 2.74
C ALA A 258 22.28 2.40 1.42
N GLN A 259 23.42 1.86 1.00
CA GLN A 259 24.02 2.18 -0.31
C GLN A 259 23.18 1.66 -1.49
N MET A 260 22.55 0.50 -1.36
CA MET A 260 21.69 -0.07 -2.40
C MET A 260 20.44 0.78 -2.58
N ASN A 261 19.79 1.18 -1.49
CA ASN A 261 18.68 2.14 -1.53
C ASN A 261 19.11 3.47 -2.17
N LYS A 262 20.28 4.00 -1.81
CA LYS A 262 20.83 5.23 -2.41
C LYS A 262 21.17 5.08 -3.90
N ARG A 263 21.61 3.89 -4.33
CA ARG A 263 21.86 3.56 -5.75
C ARG A 263 20.56 3.38 -6.52
N MET A 264 19.54 2.76 -5.92
CA MET A 264 18.22 2.64 -6.54
C MET A 264 17.56 4.00 -6.69
N ASP A 265 17.61 4.86 -5.67
CA ASP A 265 17.10 6.24 -5.74
C ASP A 265 17.77 7.01 -6.88
N LYS A 266 19.11 6.92 -6.99
CA LYS A 266 19.85 7.57 -8.08
C LYS A 266 19.51 7.00 -9.47
N LYS A 267 19.28 5.69 -9.58
CA LYS A 267 18.87 5.04 -10.84
C LYS A 267 17.43 5.41 -11.22
N MET A 268 16.54 5.50 -10.25
CA MET A 268 15.17 5.99 -10.41
C MET A 268 15.16 7.45 -10.87
N ASP A 269 15.99 8.32 -10.29
CA ASP A 269 16.13 9.70 -10.75
C ASP A 269 16.63 9.78 -12.19
N VAL A 270 17.56 8.91 -12.59
CA VAL A 270 18.02 8.83 -13.99
C VAL A 270 16.92 8.34 -14.91
N LEU A 271 16.18 7.29 -14.53
CA LEU A 271 15.05 6.77 -15.29
C LEU A 271 13.95 7.82 -15.48
N ILE A 272 13.56 8.50 -14.40
CA ILE A 272 12.56 9.57 -14.41
C ILE A 272 13.02 10.73 -15.29
N ASN A 273 14.29 11.15 -15.21
CA ASN A 273 14.82 12.23 -16.05
C ASN A 273 15.08 11.80 -17.51
N SER A 274 15.22 10.50 -17.78
CA SER A 274 15.43 9.96 -19.13
C SER A 274 14.14 9.68 -19.89
N MET A 275 13.01 9.54 -19.19
CA MET A 275 11.69 9.47 -19.81
C MET A 275 11.29 10.85 -20.33
N ARG A 276 11.69 11.13 -21.56
CA ARG A 276 11.24 12.32 -22.31
C ARG A 276 9.94 11.95 -23.02
N ILE A 277 8.83 12.51 -22.56
CA ILE A 277 7.57 12.45 -23.30
C ILE A 277 7.69 13.48 -24.42
N GLU A 278 7.93 13.02 -25.64
CA GLU A 278 7.88 13.88 -26.81
C GLU A 278 6.43 13.93 -27.30
N GLU A 279 5.83 15.11 -27.25
CA GLU A 279 4.59 15.38 -27.96
C GLU A 279 4.92 15.34 -29.46
N VAL A 280 4.46 14.30 -30.14
CA VAL A 280 4.50 14.25 -31.59
C VAL A 280 3.44 15.25 -32.05
N SER A 281 3.87 16.43 -32.51
CA SER A 281 3.00 17.31 -33.25
C SER A 281 2.65 16.61 -34.55
N ASP A 282 1.36 16.35 -34.78
CA ASP A 282 0.87 15.97 -36.09
C ASP A 282 1.15 17.16 -37.02
N ASP A 283 2.27 17.10 -37.75
CA ASP A 283 2.49 17.99 -38.87
C ASP A 283 1.37 17.71 -39.85
N GLU A 284 0.45 18.68 -39.98
CA GLU A 284 -0.66 18.67 -40.92
C GLU A 284 -0.10 18.63 -42.35
N ASP A 285 0.24 17.44 -42.84
CA ASP A 285 0.43 17.23 -44.26
C ASP A 285 -0.91 17.52 -44.94
N GLU A 286 -0.96 18.64 -45.68
CA GLU A 286 -2.07 19.10 -46.51
C GLU A 286 -2.59 17.98 -47.41
N TYR A 287 -3.55 17.21 -46.93
CA TYR A 287 -4.30 16.25 -47.74
C TYR A 287 -5.42 17.00 -48.46
N GLU A 288 -5.08 17.74 -49.50
CA GLU A 288 -6.06 18.25 -50.47
C GLU A 288 -6.61 17.07 -51.30
N GLY A 289 -7.68 16.44 -50.81
CA GLY A 289 -8.11 15.17 -51.38
C GLY A 289 -9.51 14.69 -51.08
N GLY A 290 -10.52 15.56 -51.23
CA GLY A 290 -11.85 15.16 -51.73
C GLY A 290 -12.78 14.37 -50.80
N GLY A 291 -13.75 15.09 -50.24
CA GLY A 291 -15.17 14.73 -50.34
C GLY A 291 -15.69 13.57 -49.50
N GLY A 292 -16.30 13.93 -48.37
CA GLY A 292 -17.50 13.26 -47.85
C GLY A 292 -17.28 12.18 -46.80
N VAL A 293 -17.61 12.53 -45.55
CA VAL A 293 -18.70 11.99 -44.72
C VAL A 293 -18.41 12.47 -43.30
N GLU A 294 -19.35 13.22 -42.72
CA GLU A 294 -19.28 13.71 -41.35
C GLU A 294 -19.49 12.55 -40.38
N ASP A 295 -18.40 12.00 -39.84
CA ASP A 295 -18.43 11.22 -38.60
C ASP A 295 -17.41 11.84 -37.63
N GLY A 296 -17.89 12.15 -36.43
CA GLY A 296 -17.17 12.91 -35.41
C GLY A 296 -15.88 12.22 -34.98
N ASP A 297 -14.77 12.72 -35.51
CA ASP A 297 -13.43 12.21 -35.24
C ASP A 297 -12.99 12.59 -33.82
N SER A 298 -12.73 11.56 -33.02
CA SER A 298 -12.17 11.68 -31.69
C SER A 298 -10.67 11.91 -31.81
N MET A 299 -10.20 13.12 -31.51
CA MET A 299 -8.77 13.43 -31.32
C MET A 299 -8.20 12.52 -30.21
N PHE A 300 -7.59 11.40 -30.60
CA PHE A 300 -6.73 10.62 -29.74
C PHE A 300 -5.28 11.02 -30.03
N SER A 301 -4.71 11.87 -29.17
CA SER A 301 -3.26 12.13 -29.19
C SER A 301 -2.52 10.82 -28.91
N ARG A 302 -1.66 10.38 -29.84
CA ARG A 302 -0.76 9.24 -29.62
C ARG A 302 0.49 9.72 -28.89
N TYR A 303 0.74 9.14 -27.72
CA TYR A 303 2.02 9.29 -27.04
C TYR A 303 2.87 8.06 -27.32
N ILE A 304 4.04 8.25 -27.93
CA ILE A 304 5.03 7.19 -28.11
C ILE A 304 6.04 7.31 -26.97
N ILE A 305 6.13 6.28 -26.13
CA ILE A 305 7.17 6.17 -25.11
C ILE A 305 8.37 5.48 -25.77
N SER A 306 9.36 6.26 -26.17
CA SER A 306 10.62 5.77 -26.71
C SER A 306 11.65 5.65 -25.59
N PHE A 307 12.28 4.48 -25.49
CA PHE A 307 13.43 4.28 -24.61
C PHE A 307 14.70 4.56 -25.42
N PRO A 308 15.69 5.29 -24.86
CA PRO A 308 16.97 5.44 -25.53
C PRO A 308 17.59 4.05 -25.71
N GLU A 309 18.01 3.73 -26.93
CA GLU A 309 18.81 2.54 -27.21
C GLU A 309 20.04 2.57 -26.29
N MET A 310 20.10 1.65 -25.32
CA MET A 310 21.31 1.47 -24.54
C MET A 310 22.34 0.84 -25.48
N GLU A 311 23.26 1.66 -25.98
CA GLU A 311 24.47 1.18 -26.64
C GLU A 311 25.10 0.13 -25.73
N SER A 312 25.12 -1.12 -26.19
CA SER A 312 25.84 -2.18 -25.51
C SER A 312 27.32 -1.82 -25.55
N GLN A 313 27.84 -1.34 -24.42
CA GLN A 313 29.28 -1.27 -24.24
C GLN A 313 29.76 -2.72 -24.20
N GLY A 314 30.32 -3.16 -25.32
CA GLY A 314 30.84 -4.50 -25.51
C GLY A 314 31.81 -4.88 -24.38
N ALA A 315 31.56 -6.06 -23.81
CA ALA A 315 32.54 -6.83 -23.06
C ALA A 315 33.11 -7.90 -23.98
#